data_AF-A0AAD4NW12-F1
#
_entry.id   AF-A0AAD4NW12-F1
#
_cell.length_a   1.000
_cell.length_b   1.000
_cell.length_c   1.000
_cell.angle_alpha   90.00
_cell.angle_beta   90.00
_cell.angle_gamma   90.00
#
_symmetry.space_group_name_H-M   'P 1'
#
loop_
_entity.id
_entity.type
_entity.pdbx_description
1 polymer ?
#
loop_
_entity_poly.entity_id
_entity_poly.type
_entity_poly.pdbx_seq_one_letter_code
_entity_poly.pdbx_strand_id
1 'polypeptide(L)'
;MAVATLDTPANIANPKLRLLKSLTRHVSAPASPLTLESCRPSEGSFDANHQHTLPSPKLPHTNSRSKHGLLSELSWAQSLAACLRRDRDNWRSLALKQEQDLKAAHQDLKDQARSISETEDGNAKLRVRHEEDTIAGRQLYSRFQVLISKHDRLVDQFNDSMRNVARLKKSDRTKGKVQQRNLRLKATLQRYTSQGTSAATQAAADTESTLREALALAEERIEELETKGEAILDALERRNDSCGSDDEEDTRGDIEAGLLGAEVAFRGVLEDESFKEQKEIWQDLLDD
;
A
#
# COMPACT_ATOMS: atom_id res chain seq x y z
N MET A 1 -0.44 -23.28 -25.00
CA MET A 1 1.03 -23.17 -24.80
C MET A 1 1.36 -21.69 -24.82
N ALA A 2 1.92 -21.03 -23.81
CA ALA A 2 2.61 -21.46 -22.61
C ALA A 2 2.14 -20.62 -21.41
N VAL A 3 2.04 -21.26 -20.24
CA VAL A 3 1.71 -20.65 -18.95
C VAL A 3 3.02 -20.31 -18.26
N ALA A 4 3.22 -19.03 -17.92
CA ALA A 4 4.34 -18.60 -17.07
C ALA A 4 3.82 -18.46 -15.64
N THR A 5 4.15 -19.43 -14.80
CA THR A 5 3.96 -19.41 -13.35
C THR A 5 4.95 -18.44 -12.72
N LEU A 6 4.44 -17.44 -11.99
CA LEU A 6 5.27 -16.54 -11.18
C LEU A 6 5.57 -17.24 -9.83
N ASP A 7 6.82 -17.63 -9.64
CA ASP A 7 7.34 -18.07 -8.35
C ASP A 7 7.28 -16.93 -7.33
N THR A 8 6.73 -17.24 -6.16
CA THR A 8 6.69 -16.35 -4.99
C THR A 8 7.95 -16.59 -4.16
N PRO A 9 8.86 -15.62 -3.97
CA PRO A 9 9.76 -15.67 -2.83
C PRO A 9 9.04 -15.10 -1.62
N ALA A 10 8.59 -16.02 -0.76
CA ALA A 10 8.36 -15.77 0.64
C ALA A 10 9.61 -15.13 1.28
N ASN A 11 9.37 -14.39 2.37
CA ASN A 11 10.34 -13.94 3.37
C ASN A 11 11.04 -12.60 3.09
N ILE A 12 10.24 -11.51 3.08
CA ILE A 12 10.75 -10.15 3.33
C ILE A 12 11.16 -10.07 4.82
N ALA A 13 12.38 -10.50 5.09
CA ALA A 13 13.03 -10.28 6.37
C ALA A 13 13.28 -8.77 6.54
N ASN A 14 12.47 -8.13 7.39
CA ASN A 14 12.59 -6.74 7.80
C ASN A 14 14.07 -6.34 8.08
N PRO A 15 14.69 -5.44 7.27
CA PRO A 15 16.08 -5.02 7.48
C PRO A 15 16.27 -4.26 8.80
N LYS A 16 15.20 -3.68 9.36
CA LYS A 16 15.19 -3.01 10.67
C LYS A 16 15.39 -3.98 11.85
N LEU A 17 15.04 -5.25 11.71
CA LEU A 17 15.25 -6.26 12.76
C LEU A 17 16.67 -6.83 12.78
N ARG A 18 17.42 -6.72 11.67
CA ARG A 18 18.83 -7.12 11.61
C ARG A 18 19.78 -6.08 12.22
N LEU A 19 19.48 -4.78 12.08
CA LEU A 19 20.29 -3.73 12.71
C LEU A 19 20.18 -3.71 14.24
N LEU A 20 19.03 -4.11 14.79
CA LEU A 20 18.82 -4.16 16.23
C LEU A 20 19.43 -5.42 16.88
N LYS A 21 19.58 -6.52 16.14
CA LYS A 21 20.26 -7.74 16.63
C LYS A 21 21.78 -7.60 16.76
N SER A 22 22.41 -6.71 16.00
CA SER A 22 23.84 -6.39 16.18
C SER A 22 24.10 -5.38 17.29
N LEU A 23 23.09 -4.62 17.73
CA LEU A 23 23.22 -3.63 18.81
C LEU A 23 23.08 -4.24 20.21
N THR A 24 22.48 -5.44 20.34
CA THR A 24 22.21 -6.07 21.64
C THR A 24 23.31 -7.01 22.15
N ARG A 25 24.47 -7.13 21.46
CA ARG A 25 25.56 -8.05 21.83
C ARG A 25 26.86 -7.40 22.34
N HIS A 26 26.85 -6.11 22.67
CA HIS A 26 28.03 -5.43 23.24
C HIS A 26 27.76 -4.61 24.51
N VAL A 27 26.84 -5.07 25.38
CA VAL A 27 26.65 -4.49 26.73
C VAL A 27 27.14 -5.47 27.82
N SER A 28 28.12 -6.30 27.49
CA SER A 28 28.70 -7.27 28.43
C SER A 28 30.20 -7.39 28.21
N ALA A 29 30.91 -6.27 28.31
CA ALA A 29 32.35 -6.27 28.54
C ALA A 29 32.57 -5.68 29.94
N PRO A 30 33.18 -6.43 30.87
CA PRO A 30 33.46 -5.91 32.20
C PRO A 30 34.48 -4.78 32.06
N ALA A 31 34.10 -3.59 32.53
CA ALA A 31 35.09 -2.65 33.02
C ALA A 31 35.93 -3.42 34.04
N SER A 32 37.22 -3.61 33.75
CA SER A 32 38.18 -3.99 34.78
C SER A 32 38.56 -2.70 35.50
N PRO A 33 38.05 -2.41 36.71
CA PRO A 33 38.78 -1.55 37.60
C PRO A 33 40.01 -2.34 38.03
N LEU A 34 41.19 -1.88 37.65
CA LEU A 34 42.37 -2.24 38.43
C LEU A 34 42.09 -1.76 39.85
N THR A 35 41.90 -2.76 40.72
CA THR A 35 41.85 -2.69 42.18
C THR A 35 42.92 -1.75 42.69
N LEU A 36 42.51 -0.51 42.95
CA LEU A 36 43.18 0.39 43.87
C LEU A 36 42.41 0.21 45.18
N GLU A 37 42.98 -0.58 46.09
CA GLU A 37 42.51 -0.68 47.47
C GLU A 37 42.55 0.72 48.09
N SER A 38 41.40 1.39 48.02
CA SER A 38 41.09 2.57 48.81
C SER A 38 40.62 2.09 50.17
N CYS A 39 41.56 1.82 51.07
CA CYS A 39 41.25 1.71 52.50
C CYS A 39 40.94 3.11 53.03
N ARG A 40 39.68 3.51 52.96
CA ARG A 40 39.12 4.57 53.81
C ARG A 40 38.62 3.89 55.10
N PRO A 41 39.07 4.31 56.30
CA PRO A 41 38.62 3.70 57.53
C PRO A 41 37.17 4.12 57.84
N SER A 42 36.31 3.12 58.06
CA SER A 42 34.97 3.28 58.63
C SER A 42 35.10 3.54 60.13
N GLU A 43 34.40 4.58 60.58
CA GLU A 43 34.06 4.80 61.98
C GLU A 43 33.22 3.62 62.50
N GLY A 44 33.49 3.20 63.73
CA GLY A 44 32.74 2.12 64.39
C GLY A 44 33.52 1.40 65.48
N SER A 45 33.60 2.03 66.65
CA SER A 45 33.64 1.44 68.00
C SER A 45 34.41 0.13 68.19
N PHE A 46 35.62 0.24 68.76
CA PHE A 46 36.11 -0.72 69.73
C PHE A 46 36.80 0.04 70.88
N ASP A 47 36.10 0.09 72.01
CA ASP A 47 36.70 0.25 73.31
C ASP A 47 37.68 -0.91 73.55
N ALA A 48 38.97 -0.61 73.47
CA ALA A 48 40.01 -1.41 74.08
C ALA A 48 41.17 -0.50 74.46
N ASN A 49 41.21 -0.18 75.75
CA ASN A 49 42.35 0.43 76.43
C ASN A 49 43.64 -0.35 76.13
N HIS A 50 44.41 0.09 75.14
CA HIS A 50 45.83 -0.19 75.06
C HIS A 50 46.56 1.13 74.82
N GLN A 51 46.84 1.83 75.93
CA GLN A 51 47.88 2.83 75.97
C GLN A 51 49.21 2.15 75.56
N HIS A 52 49.54 2.20 74.27
CA HIS A 52 50.91 1.96 73.86
C HIS A 52 51.73 3.16 74.30
N THR A 53 52.31 2.99 75.48
CA THR A 53 53.37 3.83 76.04
C THR A 53 54.43 4.00 74.96
N LEU A 54 54.53 5.20 74.40
CA LEU A 54 55.70 5.63 73.63
C LEU A 54 56.93 5.28 74.47
N PRO A 55 57.85 4.42 74.01
CA PRO A 55 59.09 4.23 74.74
C PRO A 55 59.84 5.56 74.67
N SER A 56 60.10 6.16 75.83
CA SER A 56 61.01 7.29 75.95
C SER A 56 62.29 7.00 75.17
N PRO A 57 62.90 8.02 74.51
CA PRO A 57 64.14 7.82 73.80
C PRO A 57 65.20 7.36 74.80
N LYS A 58 65.53 6.06 74.75
CA LYS A 58 66.69 5.55 75.49
C LYS A 58 67.90 6.27 74.93
N LEU A 59 68.55 7.06 75.78
CA LEU A 59 69.88 7.60 75.51
C LEU A 59 70.76 6.45 75.00
N PRO A 60 71.55 6.66 73.93
CA PRO A 60 72.48 5.62 73.50
C PRO A 60 73.51 5.43 74.62
N HIS A 61 73.44 4.29 75.28
CA HIS A 61 74.58 3.73 76.01
C HIS A 61 75.77 3.75 75.04
N THR A 62 76.80 4.51 75.40
CA THR A 62 78.06 4.61 74.66
C THR A 62 78.84 3.30 74.84
N ASN A 63 78.34 2.24 74.21
CA ASN A 63 79.16 1.06 73.95
C ASN A 63 80.28 1.51 73.02
N SER A 64 81.53 1.27 73.44
CA SER A 64 82.73 1.47 72.62
C SER A 64 82.50 0.88 71.23
N ARG A 65 82.17 1.77 70.28
CA ARG A 65 81.67 1.39 68.97
C ARG A 65 82.87 0.92 68.17
N SER A 66 82.98 -0.38 68.00
CA SER A 66 83.98 -1.00 67.13
C SER A 66 83.98 -0.27 65.79
N LYS A 67 85.16 0.11 65.28
CA LYS A 67 85.32 0.78 63.97
C LYS A 67 84.58 0.02 62.86
N HIS A 68 84.46 -1.30 62.98
CA HIS A 68 83.72 -2.14 62.05
C HIS A 68 82.20 -1.89 62.06
N GLY A 69 81.60 -1.59 63.22
CA GLY A 69 80.17 -1.27 63.34
C GLY A 69 79.80 0.08 62.71
N LEU A 70 80.67 1.08 62.84
CA LEU A 70 80.52 2.37 62.18
C LEU A 70 80.60 2.26 60.65
N LEU A 71 81.51 1.44 60.14
CA LEU A 71 81.65 1.19 58.70
C LEU A 71 80.45 0.41 58.13
N SER A 72 79.92 -0.57 58.87
CA SER A 72 78.73 -1.33 58.43
C SER A 72 77.48 -0.45 58.39
N GLU A 73 77.30 0.45 59.36
CA GLU A 73 76.18 1.38 59.35
C GLU A 73 76.31 2.43 58.25
N LEU A 74 77.53 2.92 57.98
CA LEU A 74 77.77 3.82 56.86
C LEU A 74 77.46 3.12 55.53
N SER A 75 77.86 1.86 55.37
CA SER A 75 77.54 1.05 54.20
C SER A 75 76.03 0.84 54.03
N TRP A 76 75.31 0.56 55.13
CA TRP A 76 73.84 0.43 55.12
C TRP A 76 73.15 1.76 54.80
N ALA A 77 73.60 2.87 55.37
CA ALA A 77 73.06 4.20 55.06
C ALA A 77 73.32 4.59 53.60
N GLN A 78 74.49 4.23 53.05
CA GLN A 78 74.81 4.43 51.63
C GLN A 78 73.91 3.59 50.71
N SER A 79 73.65 2.32 51.04
CA SER A 79 72.76 1.47 50.25
C SER A 79 71.31 1.96 50.31
N LEU A 80 70.84 2.37 51.49
CA LEU A 80 69.51 2.98 51.65
C LEU A 80 69.40 4.28 50.84
N ALA A 81 70.40 5.16 50.91
CA ALA A 81 70.42 6.40 50.12
C ALA A 81 70.43 6.12 48.60
N ALA A 82 71.13 5.06 48.15
CA ALA A 82 71.09 4.64 46.75
C ALA A 82 69.70 4.12 46.34
N CYS A 83 69.04 3.34 47.19
CA CYS A 83 67.66 2.89 46.96
C CYS A 83 66.69 4.06 46.87
N LEU A 84 66.72 5.00 47.83
CA LEU A 84 65.83 6.17 47.81
C LEU A 84 66.05 7.07 46.59
N ARG A 85 67.30 7.22 46.12
CA ARG A 85 67.59 7.94 44.87
C ARG A 85 66.97 7.24 43.67
N ARG A 86 67.10 5.92 43.58
CA ARG A 86 66.50 5.11 42.52
C ARG A 86 64.98 5.23 42.53
N ASP A 87 64.36 5.10 43.69
CA ASP A 87 62.91 5.21 43.83
C ASP A 87 62.42 6.59 43.43
N ARG A 88 63.11 7.66 43.87
CA ARG A 88 62.81 9.03 43.45
C ARG A 88 62.88 9.17 41.93
N ASP A 89 63.91 8.63 41.30
CA ASP A 89 64.09 8.73 39.85
C ASP A 89 63.03 7.90 39.10
N ASN A 90 62.65 6.73 39.62
CA ASN A 90 61.52 5.93 39.11
C ASN A 90 60.19 6.70 39.19
N TRP A 91 59.89 7.32 40.32
CA TRP A 91 58.68 8.14 40.48
C TRP A 91 58.66 9.33 39.53
N ARG A 92 59.81 9.97 39.27
CA ARG A 92 59.92 11.05 38.28
C ARG A 92 59.65 10.56 36.87
N SER A 93 60.23 9.43 36.47
CA SER A 93 59.98 8.83 35.15
C SER A 93 58.52 8.43 34.99
N LEU A 94 57.90 7.86 36.02
CA LEU A 94 56.49 7.48 36.00
C LEU A 94 55.57 8.70 35.91
N ALA A 95 55.83 9.75 36.70
CA ALA A 95 55.05 10.99 36.66
C ALA A 95 55.13 11.67 35.30
N LEU A 96 56.32 11.71 34.69
CA LEU A 96 56.51 12.29 33.35
C LEU A 96 55.76 11.48 32.28
N LYS A 97 55.79 10.14 32.38
CA LYS A 97 55.02 9.27 31.48
C LYS A 97 53.52 9.51 31.63
N GLN A 98 53.00 9.55 32.86
CA GLN A 98 51.59 9.83 33.13
C GLN A 98 51.16 11.21 32.61
N GLU A 99 52.02 12.23 32.74
CA GLU A 99 51.75 13.55 32.19
C GLU A 99 51.63 13.53 30.65
N GLN A 100 52.51 12.77 29.98
CA GLN A 100 52.44 12.57 28.53
C GLN A 100 51.16 11.83 28.11
N ASP A 101 50.83 10.74 28.80
CA ASP A 101 49.64 9.94 28.52
C ASP A 101 48.36 10.78 28.72
N LEU A 102 48.31 11.61 29.77
CA LEU A 102 47.19 12.53 30.02
C LEU A 102 47.09 13.62 28.94
N LYS A 103 48.21 14.15 28.47
CA LYS A 103 48.23 15.13 27.36
C LYS A 103 47.72 14.51 26.06
N ALA A 104 48.14 13.28 25.75
CA ALA A 104 47.66 12.55 24.58
C ALA A 104 46.15 12.29 24.68
N ALA A 105 45.67 11.75 25.80
CA ALA A 105 44.25 11.49 26.03
C ALA A 105 43.39 12.77 25.96
N HIS A 106 43.90 13.89 26.48
CA HIS A 106 43.20 15.17 26.38
C HIS A 106 43.08 15.67 24.93
N GLN A 107 44.13 15.46 24.13
CA GLN A 107 44.10 15.80 22.71
C GLN A 107 43.12 14.91 21.95
N ASP A 108 43.13 13.60 22.21
CA ASP A 108 42.19 12.66 21.61
C ASP A 108 40.74 13.02 21.95
N LEU A 109 40.44 13.38 23.20
CA LEU A 109 39.10 13.83 23.61
C LEU A 109 38.66 15.11 22.89
N LYS A 110 39.59 16.06 22.66
CA LYS A 110 39.29 17.27 21.88
C LYS A 110 38.99 16.92 20.42
N ASP A 111 39.72 15.97 19.85
CA ASP A 111 39.52 15.55 18.46
C ASP A 111 38.19 14.82 18.31
N GLN A 112 37.84 13.96 19.27
CA GLN A 112 36.52 13.33 19.35
C GLN A 112 35.40 14.36 19.51
N ALA A 113 35.55 15.36 20.39
CA ALA A 113 34.54 16.40 20.56
C ALA A 113 34.30 17.20 19.26
N ARG A 114 35.36 17.51 18.50
CA ARG A 114 35.24 18.13 17.18
C ARG A 114 34.49 17.23 16.20
N SER A 115 34.85 15.95 16.13
CA SER A 115 34.18 14.98 15.26
C SER A 115 32.69 14.84 15.60
N ILE A 116 32.34 14.77 16.89
CA ILE A 116 30.95 14.71 17.35
C ILE A 116 30.20 15.96 16.87
N SER A 117 30.75 17.15 17.12
CA SER A 117 30.16 18.42 16.67
C SER A 117 29.89 18.45 15.16
N GLU A 118 30.85 18.01 14.34
CA GLU A 118 30.68 17.93 12.87
C GLU A 118 29.57 16.95 12.47
N THR A 119 29.48 15.80 13.14
CA THR A 119 28.42 14.81 12.86
C THR A 119 27.04 15.29 13.32
N GLU A 120 26.96 16.02 14.42
CA GLU A 120 25.72 16.62 14.92
C GLU A 120 25.19 17.69 13.95
N ASP A 121 26.08 18.55 13.44
CA ASP A 121 25.76 19.53 12.40
C ASP A 121 25.28 18.84 11.10
N GLY A 122 25.96 17.76 10.70
CA GLY A 122 25.55 16.93 9.57
C GLY A 122 24.15 16.34 9.76
N ASN A 123 23.87 15.80 10.95
CA ASN A 123 22.56 15.27 11.33
C ASN A 123 21.47 16.35 11.38
N ALA A 124 21.78 17.56 11.84
CA ALA A 124 20.85 18.68 11.82
C ALA A 124 20.45 19.04 10.38
N LYS A 125 21.43 19.17 9.47
CA LYS A 125 21.17 19.43 8.04
C LYS A 125 20.37 18.32 7.38
N LEU A 126 20.67 17.06 7.70
CA LEU A 126 19.94 15.92 7.15
C LEU A 126 18.48 15.89 7.61
N ARG A 127 18.21 16.23 8.88
CA ARG A 127 16.84 16.33 9.40
C ARG A 127 16.02 17.41 8.68
N VAL A 128 16.63 18.56 8.40
CA VAL A 128 15.97 19.65 7.65
C VAL A 128 15.60 19.18 6.24
N ARG A 129 16.55 18.58 5.51
CA ARG A 129 16.28 18.04 4.15
C ARG A 129 15.19 16.97 4.16
N HIS A 130 15.23 16.07 5.15
CA HIS A 130 14.21 15.04 5.27
C HIS A 130 12.81 15.64 5.49
N GLU A 131 12.68 16.69 6.29
CA GLU A 131 11.39 17.37 6.47
C GLU A 131 10.93 18.04 5.18
N GLU A 132 11.83 18.72 4.45
CA GLU A 132 11.55 19.31 3.14
C GLU A 132 11.05 18.25 2.14
N ASP A 133 11.74 17.11 2.03
CA ASP A 133 11.35 15.99 1.18
C ASP A 133 10.00 15.41 1.59
N THR A 134 9.73 15.31 2.89
CA THR A 134 8.46 14.82 3.41
C THR A 134 7.32 15.78 3.08
N ILE A 135 7.53 17.09 3.18
CA ILE A 135 6.57 18.12 2.77
C ILE A 135 6.30 18.02 1.28
N ALA A 136 7.34 17.94 0.44
CA ALA A 136 7.22 17.80 -1.01
C ALA A 136 6.47 16.52 -1.39
N GLY A 137 6.77 15.39 -0.72
CA GLY A 137 6.06 14.13 -0.89
C GLY A 137 4.57 14.23 -0.57
N ARG A 138 4.21 14.88 0.54
CA ARG A 138 2.80 15.14 0.91
C ARG A 138 2.07 15.99 -0.12
N GLN A 139 2.73 17.03 -0.66
CA GLN A 139 2.16 17.89 -1.71
C GLN A 139 1.97 17.13 -3.03
N LEU A 140 2.93 16.28 -3.41
CA LEU A 140 2.81 15.46 -4.61
C LEU A 140 1.64 14.46 -4.47
N TYR A 141 1.52 13.81 -3.32
CA TYR A 141 0.44 12.89 -3.03
C TYR A 141 -0.94 13.56 -3.10
N SER A 142 -1.09 14.76 -2.52
CA SER A 142 -2.37 15.49 -2.60
C SER A 142 -2.73 15.88 -4.04
N ARG A 143 -1.75 16.30 -4.85
CA ARG A 143 -1.95 16.58 -6.28
C ARG A 143 -2.35 15.33 -7.05
N PHE A 144 -1.75 14.18 -6.73
CA PHE A 144 -2.08 12.90 -7.33
C PHE A 144 -3.51 12.48 -6.98
N GLN A 145 -3.94 12.64 -5.72
CA GLN A 145 -5.31 12.37 -5.31
C GLN A 145 -6.33 13.25 -6.05
N VAL A 146 -6.04 14.54 -6.22
CA VAL A 146 -6.88 15.44 -7.03
C VAL A 146 -6.96 14.97 -8.49
N LEU A 147 -5.86 14.45 -9.05
CA LEU A 147 -5.85 13.92 -10.41
C LEU A 147 -6.70 12.66 -10.53
N ILE A 148 -6.63 11.74 -9.56
CA ILE A 148 -7.49 10.56 -9.50
C ILE A 148 -8.96 10.98 -9.46
N SER A 149 -9.34 11.89 -8.56
CA SER A 149 -10.72 12.36 -8.49
C SER A 149 -11.21 13.03 -9.79
N LYS A 150 -10.32 13.67 -10.55
CA LYS A 150 -10.66 14.20 -11.89
C LYS A 150 -10.82 13.10 -12.92
N HIS A 151 -9.96 12.09 -12.87
CA HIS A 151 -10.04 10.92 -13.74
C HIS A 151 -11.37 10.19 -13.53
N ASP A 152 -11.75 9.90 -12.29
CA ASP A 152 -12.99 9.20 -11.98
C ASP A 152 -14.21 9.98 -12.47
N ARG A 153 -14.23 11.31 -12.26
CA ARG A 153 -15.27 12.19 -12.81
C ARG A 153 -15.34 12.16 -14.34
N LEU A 154 -14.20 12.08 -15.03
CA LEU A 154 -14.16 11.98 -16.48
C LEU A 154 -14.68 10.62 -16.96
N VAL A 155 -14.36 9.55 -16.25
CA VAL A 155 -14.91 8.21 -16.51
C VAL A 155 -16.43 8.21 -16.36
N ASP A 156 -16.96 8.82 -15.29
CA ASP A 156 -18.40 8.96 -15.07
C ASP A 156 -19.07 9.73 -16.22
N GLN A 157 -18.50 10.88 -16.61
CA GLN A 157 -19.00 11.69 -17.72
C GLN A 157 -18.94 10.95 -19.06
N PHE A 158 -17.88 10.18 -19.30
CA PHE A 158 -17.74 9.37 -20.50
C PHE A 158 -18.86 8.31 -20.55
N ASN A 159 -19.08 7.60 -19.45
CA ASN A 159 -20.13 6.59 -19.34
C ASN A 159 -21.54 7.19 -19.50
N ASP A 160 -21.79 8.37 -18.91
CA ASP A 160 -23.03 9.13 -19.11
C ASP A 160 -23.24 9.50 -20.58
N SER A 161 -22.18 9.97 -21.25
CA SER A 161 -22.24 10.33 -22.67
C SER A 161 -22.52 9.12 -23.56
N MET A 162 -21.89 7.98 -23.26
CA MET A 162 -22.12 6.70 -23.95
C MET A 162 -23.58 6.26 -23.80
N ARG A 163 -24.14 6.33 -22.58
CA ARG A 163 -25.57 6.06 -22.34
C ARG A 163 -26.49 7.01 -23.08
N ASN A 164 -26.12 8.29 -23.22
CA ASN A 164 -26.89 9.26 -24.00
C ASN A 164 -26.85 8.97 -25.50
N VAL A 165 -25.68 8.61 -26.04
CA VAL A 165 -25.53 8.21 -27.45
C VAL A 165 -26.37 6.97 -27.75
N ALA A 166 -26.36 5.96 -26.86
CA ALA A 166 -27.21 4.79 -27.01
C ALA A 166 -28.71 5.15 -27.04
N ARG A 167 -29.16 6.04 -26.14
CA ARG A 167 -30.55 6.54 -26.14
C ARG A 167 -30.92 7.30 -27.41
N LEU A 168 -30.04 8.16 -27.91
CA LEU A 168 -30.25 8.89 -29.17
C LEU A 168 -30.34 7.93 -30.36
N LYS A 169 -29.44 6.93 -30.44
CA LYS A 169 -29.51 5.88 -31.47
C LYS A 169 -30.84 5.12 -31.41
N LYS A 170 -31.33 4.75 -30.21
CA LYS A 170 -32.65 4.12 -30.05
C LYS A 170 -33.78 5.06 -30.53
N SER A 171 -33.74 6.35 -30.17
CA SER A 171 -34.72 7.36 -30.62
C SER A 171 -34.73 7.56 -32.14
N ASP A 172 -33.55 7.63 -32.78
CA ASP A 172 -33.45 7.82 -34.23
C ASP A 172 -33.95 6.60 -35.02
N ARG A 173 -33.72 5.38 -34.52
CA ARG A 173 -34.35 4.16 -35.08
C ARG A 173 -35.87 4.26 -35.04
N THR A 174 -36.45 4.68 -33.92
CA THR A 174 -37.90 4.87 -33.78
C THR A 174 -38.43 5.94 -34.75
N LYS A 175 -37.75 7.09 -34.89
CA LYS A 175 -38.11 8.11 -35.87
C LYS A 175 -38.07 7.57 -37.31
N GLY A 176 -37.06 6.77 -37.65
CA GLY A 176 -36.97 6.08 -38.94
C GLY A 176 -38.18 5.16 -39.18
N LYS A 177 -38.56 4.36 -38.17
CA LYS A 177 -39.76 3.50 -38.23
C LYS A 177 -41.04 4.33 -38.45
N VAL A 178 -41.21 5.44 -37.75
CA VAL A 178 -42.37 6.35 -37.93
C VAL A 178 -42.40 6.96 -39.34
N GLN A 179 -41.26 7.39 -39.85
CA GLN A 179 -41.16 7.94 -41.22
C GLN A 179 -41.53 6.88 -42.26
N GLN A 180 -41.08 5.63 -42.09
CA GLN A 180 -41.43 4.52 -42.96
C GLN A 180 -42.94 4.22 -42.94
N ARG A 181 -43.57 4.18 -41.75
CA ARG A 181 -45.04 4.04 -41.62
C ARG A 181 -45.78 5.18 -42.32
N ASN A 182 -45.32 6.43 -42.16
CA ASN A 182 -45.94 7.58 -42.82
C ASN A 182 -45.85 7.50 -44.35
N LEU A 183 -44.70 7.07 -44.88
CA LEU A 183 -44.52 6.84 -46.32
C LEU A 183 -45.43 5.72 -46.84
N ARG A 184 -45.55 4.61 -46.10
CA ARG A 184 -46.49 3.52 -46.42
C ARG A 184 -47.93 4.01 -46.45
N LEU A 185 -48.39 4.71 -45.40
CA LEU A 185 -49.74 5.26 -45.33
C LEU A 185 -50.03 6.21 -46.50
N LYS A 186 -49.09 7.11 -46.82
CA LYS A 186 -49.22 8.02 -47.98
C LYS A 186 -49.37 7.26 -49.30
N ALA A 187 -48.58 6.21 -49.51
CA ALA A 187 -48.68 5.38 -50.70
C ALA A 187 -50.04 4.64 -50.78
N THR A 188 -50.50 4.10 -49.65
CA THR A 188 -51.81 3.44 -49.55
C THR A 188 -52.95 4.40 -49.84
N LEU A 189 -52.95 5.59 -49.21
CA LEU A 189 -53.94 6.63 -49.47
C LEU A 189 -53.94 7.04 -50.94
N GLN A 190 -52.76 7.26 -51.55
CA GLN A 190 -52.67 7.57 -52.98
C GLN A 190 -53.31 6.50 -53.87
N ARG A 191 -53.14 5.20 -53.56
CA ARG A 191 -53.82 4.13 -54.31
C ARG A 191 -55.34 4.24 -54.22
N TYR A 192 -55.87 4.41 -53.01
CA TYR A 192 -57.31 4.60 -52.80
C TYR A 192 -57.86 5.85 -53.49
N THR A 193 -57.13 6.96 -53.46
CA THR A 193 -57.56 8.19 -54.15
C THR A 193 -57.47 8.08 -55.68
N SER A 194 -56.53 7.28 -56.19
CA SER A 194 -56.32 7.08 -57.65
C SER A 194 -57.29 6.05 -58.23
N GLN A 195 -57.72 5.07 -57.43
CA GLN A 195 -58.76 4.09 -57.79
C GLN A 195 -60.14 4.67 -57.44
N GLY A 196 -60.64 5.56 -58.29
CA GLY A 196 -62.02 6.03 -58.22
C GLY A 196 -63.00 4.83 -58.24
N THR A 197 -63.93 4.85 -57.30
CA THR A 197 -64.99 3.86 -57.02
C THR A 197 -65.61 3.23 -58.28
N SER A 198 -65.44 1.91 -58.45
CA SER A 198 -66.27 1.07 -59.31
C SER A 198 -66.49 -0.29 -58.64
N ALA A 199 -67.69 -0.88 -58.80
CA ALA A 199 -68.15 -2.01 -57.99
C ALA A 199 -67.40 -3.34 -58.26
N ALA A 200 -66.78 -3.50 -59.44
CA ALA A 200 -65.94 -4.68 -59.74
C ALA A 200 -64.53 -4.55 -59.14
N THR A 201 -64.04 -3.32 -58.94
CA THR A 201 -62.83 -3.06 -58.17
C THR A 201 -63.08 -3.13 -56.67
N GLN A 202 -64.33 -3.11 -56.19
CA GLN A 202 -64.65 -3.28 -54.77
C GLN A 202 -64.29 -4.68 -54.28
N ALA A 203 -64.67 -5.75 -54.98
CA ALA A 203 -64.35 -7.12 -54.57
C ALA A 203 -62.83 -7.42 -54.63
N ALA A 204 -62.13 -6.90 -55.63
CA ALA A 204 -60.67 -6.97 -55.70
C ALA A 204 -59.98 -6.05 -54.68
N ALA A 205 -60.60 -4.91 -54.33
CA ALA A 205 -60.13 -4.04 -53.26
C ALA A 205 -60.44 -4.62 -51.88
N ASP A 206 -61.49 -5.43 -51.73
CA ASP A 206 -61.85 -6.12 -50.51
C ASP A 206 -60.85 -7.26 -50.28
N THR A 207 -60.50 -8.06 -51.30
CA THR A 207 -59.42 -9.05 -51.18
C THR A 207 -58.05 -8.39 -50.99
N GLU A 208 -57.75 -7.29 -51.69
CA GLU A 208 -56.52 -6.52 -51.46
C GLU A 208 -56.53 -5.82 -50.09
N SER A 209 -57.70 -5.46 -49.56
CA SER A 209 -57.88 -4.93 -48.20
C SER A 209 -57.61 -6.02 -47.17
N THR A 210 -58.17 -7.23 -47.35
CA THR A 210 -57.91 -8.38 -46.48
C THR A 210 -56.43 -8.78 -46.51
N LEU A 211 -55.78 -8.75 -47.67
CA LEU A 211 -54.33 -8.99 -47.77
C LEU A 211 -53.50 -7.87 -47.13
N ARG A 212 -53.93 -6.61 -47.21
CA ARG A 212 -53.26 -5.49 -46.52
C ARG A 212 -53.48 -5.53 -45.01
N GLU A 213 -54.64 -5.96 -44.55
CA GLU A 213 -54.95 -6.18 -43.13
C GLU A 213 -54.15 -7.36 -42.59
N ALA A 214 -54.09 -8.48 -43.32
CA ALA A 214 -53.21 -9.60 -43.02
C ALA A 214 -51.74 -9.17 -42.97
N LEU A 215 -51.29 -8.34 -43.92
CA LEU A 215 -49.94 -7.79 -43.92
C LEU A 215 -49.71 -6.84 -42.73
N ALA A 216 -50.70 -6.03 -42.33
CA ALA A 216 -50.60 -5.17 -41.16
C ALA A 216 -50.52 -5.99 -39.85
N LEU A 217 -51.33 -7.04 -39.72
CA LEU A 217 -51.28 -7.98 -38.60
C LEU A 217 -49.94 -8.74 -38.56
N ALA A 218 -49.42 -9.14 -39.72
CA ALA A 218 -48.09 -9.73 -39.82
C ALA A 218 -46.98 -8.74 -39.43
N GLU A 219 -47.08 -7.47 -39.84
CA GLU A 219 -46.13 -6.41 -39.44
C GLU A 219 -46.17 -6.13 -37.93
N GLU A 220 -47.36 -6.08 -37.32
CA GLU A 220 -47.55 -5.94 -35.88
C GLU A 220 -46.94 -7.13 -35.12
N ARG A 221 -47.14 -8.34 -35.64
CA ARG A 221 -46.59 -9.54 -35.01
C ARG A 221 -45.07 -9.63 -35.12
N ILE A 222 -44.50 -9.22 -36.27
CA ILE A 222 -43.05 -9.09 -36.43
C ILE A 222 -42.50 -8.05 -35.45
N GLU A 223 -43.18 -6.92 -35.26
CA GLU A 223 -42.79 -5.91 -34.27
C GLU A 223 -42.79 -6.46 -32.85
N GLU A 224 -43.80 -7.26 -32.47
CA GLU A 224 -43.85 -7.90 -31.15
C GLU A 224 -42.69 -8.88 -30.94
N LEU A 225 -42.37 -9.69 -31.95
CA LEU A 225 -41.22 -10.60 -31.95
C LEU A 225 -39.90 -9.83 -31.84
N GLU A 226 -39.71 -8.77 -32.62
CA GLU A 226 -38.52 -7.90 -32.52
C GLU A 226 -38.37 -7.33 -31.10
N THR A 227 -39.47 -6.86 -30.50
CA THR A 227 -39.46 -6.22 -29.18
C THR A 227 -39.11 -7.21 -28.08
N LYS A 228 -39.69 -8.42 -28.12
CA LYS A 228 -39.39 -9.48 -27.16
C LYS A 228 -37.98 -10.07 -27.38
N GLY A 229 -37.52 -10.14 -28.63
CA GLY A 229 -36.15 -10.55 -28.97
C GLY A 229 -35.10 -9.54 -28.46
N GLU A 230 -35.36 -8.24 -28.60
CA GLU A 230 -34.51 -7.18 -28.03
C GLU A 230 -34.44 -7.29 -26.50
N ALA A 231 -35.54 -7.63 -25.83
CA ALA A 231 -35.55 -7.84 -24.37
C ALA A 231 -34.62 -8.99 -23.93
N ILE A 232 -34.52 -10.06 -24.73
CA ILE A 232 -33.56 -11.16 -24.51
C ILE A 232 -32.12 -10.64 -24.68
N LEU A 233 -31.85 -9.88 -25.74
CA LEU A 233 -30.51 -9.33 -26.00
C LEU A 233 -30.07 -8.36 -24.90
N ASP A 234 -30.97 -7.46 -24.46
CA ASP A 234 -30.74 -6.54 -23.35
C ASP A 234 -30.46 -7.32 -22.03
N ALA A 235 -31.15 -8.43 -21.78
CA ALA A 235 -30.90 -9.28 -20.60
C ALA A 235 -29.53 -10.00 -20.68
N LEU A 236 -29.13 -10.44 -21.88
CA LEU A 236 -27.82 -11.04 -22.12
C LEU A 236 -26.67 -10.03 -21.97
N GLU A 237 -26.86 -8.79 -22.43
CA GLU A 237 -25.89 -7.70 -22.25
C GLU A 237 -25.66 -7.40 -20.76
N ARG A 238 -26.74 -7.25 -19.98
CA ARG A 238 -26.66 -7.07 -18.51
C ARG A 238 -25.94 -8.22 -17.81
N ARG A 239 -26.15 -9.46 -18.26
CA ARG A 239 -25.46 -10.63 -17.73
C ARG A 239 -23.95 -10.61 -18.03
N ASN A 240 -23.56 -10.11 -19.19
CA ASN A 240 -22.16 -10.03 -19.59
C ASN A 240 -21.41 -8.93 -18.82
N ASP A 241 -22.08 -7.80 -18.57
CA ASP A 241 -21.51 -6.67 -17.82
C ASP A 241 -21.34 -6.95 -16.33
N SER A 242 -22.15 -7.84 -15.75
CA SER A 242 -22.08 -8.26 -14.33
C SER A 242 -20.97 -9.30 -14.06
N CYS A 243 -20.36 -9.90 -15.09
CA CYS A 243 -19.38 -10.99 -14.95
C CYS A 243 -17.96 -10.56 -14.48
N GLY A 244 -17.79 -9.30 -14.04
CA GLY A 244 -16.51 -8.74 -13.58
C GLY A 244 -16.49 -8.28 -12.11
N SER A 245 -17.57 -8.47 -11.36
CA SER A 245 -17.70 -8.04 -9.96
C SER A 245 -17.70 -9.26 -9.02
N ASP A 246 -16.76 -9.31 -8.08
CA ASP A 246 -16.54 -10.44 -7.14
C ASP A 246 -17.56 -10.45 -5.96
N ASP A 247 -18.62 -9.64 -6.04
CA ASP A 247 -19.51 -9.28 -4.91
C ASP A 247 -21.01 -9.52 -5.21
N GLU A 248 -21.37 -10.48 -6.09
CA GLU A 248 -22.72 -10.55 -6.66
C GLU A 248 -23.36 -11.96 -6.67
N GLU A 249 -23.57 -12.58 -5.50
CA GLU A 249 -24.47 -13.75 -5.41
C GLU A 249 -25.96 -13.36 -5.47
N ASP A 250 -26.35 -12.20 -4.91
CA ASP A 250 -27.77 -11.78 -4.84
C ASP A 250 -28.28 -11.16 -6.15
N THR A 251 -27.47 -10.43 -6.91
CA THR A 251 -27.84 -9.80 -8.19
C THR A 251 -27.82 -10.78 -9.37
N ARG A 252 -27.04 -11.86 -9.27
CA ARG A 252 -26.98 -12.91 -10.29
C ARG A 252 -28.31 -13.64 -10.45
N GLY A 253 -29.02 -13.87 -9.35
CA GLY A 253 -30.36 -14.48 -9.36
C GLY A 253 -31.42 -13.61 -10.05
N ASP A 254 -31.36 -12.29 -9.85
CA ASP A 254 -32.31 -11.34 -10.47
C ASP A 254 -32.06 -11.18 -11.97
N ILE A 255 -30.79 -11.18 -12.40
CA ILE A 255 -30.41 -11.14 -13.81
C ILE A 255 -30.84 -12.44 -14.54
N GLU A 256 -30.66 -13.59 -13.90
CA GLU A 256 -31.04 -14.90 -14.46
C GLU A 256 -32.58 -15.05 -14.54
N ALA A 257 -33.31 -14.58 -13.52
CA ALA A 257 -34.77 -14.50 -13.54
C ALA A 257 -35.28 -13.58 -14.66
N GLY A 258 -34.64 -12.42 -14.87
CA GLY A 258 -34.96 -11.49 -15.94
C GLY A 258 -34.75 -12.07 -17.35
N LEU A 259 -33.66 -12.82 -17.55
CA LEU A 259 -33.39 -13.51 -18.81
C LEU A 259 -34.43 -14.60 -19.12
N LEU A 260 -34.74 -15.43 -18.13
CA LEU A 260 -35.76 -16.48 -18.26
C LEU A 260 -37.15 -15.88 -18.55
N GLY A 261 -37.51 -14.79 -17.88
CA GLY A 261 -38.77 -14.07 -18.13
C GLY A 261 -38.88 -13.55 -19.57
N ALA A 262 -37.79 -12.99 -20.11
CA ALA A 262 -37.73 -12.53 -21.49
C ALA A 262 -37.83 -13.68 -22.50
N GLU A 263 -37.16 -14.81 -22.23
CA GLU A 263 -37.24 -16.02 -23.07
C GLU A 263 -38.67 -16.59 -23.10
N VAL A 264 -39.31 -16.73 -21.94
CA VAL A 264 -40.69 -17.22 -21.84
C VAL A 264 -41.64 -16.30 -22.59
N ALA A 265 -41.48 -14.98 -22.47
CA ALA A 265 -42.31 -14.02 -23.19
C ALA A 265 -42.15 -14.14 -24.71
N PHE A 266 -40.92 -14.27 -25.22
CA PHE A 266 -40.65 -14.45 -26.64
C PHE A 266 -41.20 -15.77 -27.19
N ARG A 267 -41.01 -16.86 -26.43
CA ARG A 267 -41.55 -18.18 -26.77
C ARG A 267 -43.09 -18.18 -26.79
N GLY A 268 -43.72 -17.50 -25.85
CA GLY A 268 -45.18 -17.37 -25.80
C GLY A 268 -45.79 -16.72 -27.05
N VAL A 269 -45.03 -15.91 -27.79
CA VAL A 269 -45.45 -15.33 -29.08
C VAL A 269 -45.29 -16.32 -30.24
N LEU A 270 -44.29 -17.19 -30.18
CA LEU A 270 -44.10 -18.22 -31.20
C LEU A 270 -45.10 -19.37 -31.03
N GLU A 271 -45.46 -19.68 -29.79
CA GLU A 271 -46.35 -20.79 -29.44
C GLU A 271 -47.84 -20.38 -29.35
N ASP A 272 -48.16 -19.12 -29.64
CA ASP A 272 -49.51 -18.57 -29.62
C ASP A 272 -50.41 -19.26 -30.65
N GLU A 273 -51.47 -19.91 -30.18
CA GLU A 273 -52.42 -20.64 -31.03
C GLU A 273 -53.16 -19.70 -32.00
N SER A 274 -53.41 -18.45 -31.60
CA SER A 274 -54.04 -17.45 -32.49
C SER A 274 -53.15 -17.08 -33.68
N PHE A 275 -51.83 -17.12 -33.50
CA PHE A 275 -50.86 -16.88 -34.56
C PHE A 275 -50.76 -18.08 -35.52
N LYS A 276 -50.88 -19.31 -35.00
CA LYS A 276 -50.94 -20.50 -35.86
C LYS A 276 -52.20 -20.48 -36.73
N GLU A 277 -53.36 -20.17 -36.14
CA GLU A 277 -54.61 -20.02 -36.87
C GLU A 277 -54.54 -18.89 -37.91
N GLN A 278 -54.00 -17.72 -37.57
CA GLN A 278 -53.79 -16.63 -38.54
C GLN A 278 -52.85 -17.05 -39.68
N LYS A 279 -51.80 -17.80 -39.38
CA LYS A 279 -50.87 -18.30 -40.40
C LYS A 279 -51.53 -19.32 -41.33
N GLU A 280 -52.40 -20.18 -40.82
CA GLU A 280 -53.20 -21.12 -41.61
C GLU A 280 -54.17 -20.35 -42.53
N ILE A 281 -54.89 -19.37 -42.00
CA ILE A 281 -55.78 -18.49 -42.77
C ILE A 281 -55.03 -17.73 -43.87
N TRP A 282 -53.82 -17.23 -43.57
CA TRP A 282 -52.98 -16.55 -44.56
C TRP A 282 -52.48 -17.50 -45.64
N GLN A 283 -52.21 -18.75 -45.26
CA GLN A 283 -51.75 -19.77 -46.19
C GLN A 283 -52.86 -20.19 -47.14
N ASP A 284 -54.06 -20.39 -46.64
CA ASP A 284 -55.26 -20.64 -47.47
C ASP A 284 -55.53 -19.47 -48.43
N LEU A 285 -55.34 -18.22 -47.98
CA LEU A 285 -55.50 -17.02 -48.82
C LEU A 285 -54.42 -16.85 -49.91
N LEU A 286 -53.29 -17.56 -49.79
CA LEU A 286 -52.18 -17.52 -50.75
C LEU A 286 -52.24 -18.69 -51.76
N ASP A 287 -52.93 -19.78 -51.39
CA ASP A 287 -53.05 -21.01 -52.18
C ASP A 287 -54.31 -21.05 -53.07
N ASP A 288 -55.26 -20.11 -52.89
CA ASP A 288 -56.40 -19.79 -53.77
C ASP A 288 -56.05 -18.82 -54.94
#